data_AF-A0A971RK13-F1
#
_entry.id   AF-A0A971RK13-F1
#
_cell.length_a   1.000
_cell.length_b   1.000
_cell.length_c   1.000
_cell.angle_alpha   90.00
_cell.angle_beta   90.00
_cell.angle_gamma   90.00
#
_symmetry.space_group_name_H-M   'P 1'
#
loop_
_entity.id
_entity.type
_entity.pdbx_description
1 polymer ?
#
loop_
_entity_poly.entity_id
_entity_poly.type
_entity_poly.pdbx_seq_one_letter_code
_entity_poly.pdbx_strand_id
1 'polypeptide(L)' 'MAENEQKVSIIPLGGLGEIGKNMMAIRYGNSILVVDCGLTFPEDDMLGVDAVIPDY' A
#
# COMPACT_ATOMS: atom_id res chain seq x y z
N MET A 1 -2.97 24.73 -15.72
CA MET A 1 -2.43 23.52 -15.04
C MET A 1 -3.12 23.23 -13.70
N ALA A 2 -4.30 23.78 -13.39
CA ALA A 2 -4.94 23.66 -12.06
C ALA A 2 -6.06 22.59 -11.96
N GLU A 3 -6.48 21.95 -13.06
CA GLU A 3 -7.60 20.99 -13.02
C GLU A 3 -7.25 19.61 -12.47
N ASN A 4 -5.95 19.27 -12.37
CA ASN A 4 -5.53 17.93 -11.93
C ASN A 4 -5.44 17.76 -10.40
N GLU A 5 -5.60 18.82 -9.62
CA GLU A 5 -5.57 18.74 -8.15
C GLU A 5 -6.92 18.34 -7.53
N GLN A 6 -8.04 18.47 -8.27
CA GLN A 6 -9.37 18.08 -7.78
C GLN A 6 -9.77 16.66 -8.22
N LYS A 7 -8.79 15.78 -8.46
CA LYS A 7 -9.03 14.37 -8.77
C LYS A 7 -8.57 13.49 -7.61
N VAL A 8 -9.43 12.55 -7.24
CA VAL A 8 -9.06 11.48 -6.32
C VAL A 8 -8.19 10.47 -7.08
N SER A 9 -6.99 10.21 -6.59
CA SER A 9 -6.15 9.09 -7.04
C SER A 9 -6.21 7.98 -6.00
N ILE A 10 -6.47 6.75 -6.43
CA ILE A 10 -6.44 5.55 -5.57
C ILE A 10 -5.23 4.73 -6.01
N ILE A 11 -4.30 4.50 -5.08
CA ILE A 11 -3.00 3.91 -5.34
C ILE A 11 -2.83 2.73 -4.38
N PRO A 12 -3.02 1.48 -4.83
CA PRO A 12 -2.71 0.31 -4.01
C PRO A 12 -1.18 0.24 -3.85
N LEU A 13 -0.71 0.28 -2.60
CA LEU A 13 0.70 0.13 -2.24
C LEU A 13 1.02 -1.31 -1.80
N GLY A 14 0.00 -2.10 -1.44
CA GLY A 14 0.14 -3.53 -1.16
C GLY A 14 -1.23 -4.23 -1.04
N GLY A 15 -1.23 -5.56 -1.12
CA GLY A 15 -2.44 -6.38 -1.03
C GLY A 15 -3.22 -6.55 -2.34
N LEU A 16 -2.80 -5.95 -3.45
CA LEU A 16 -3.44 -6.17 -4.75
C LEU A 16 -2.97 -7.47 -5.39
N GLY A 17 -3.86 -8.45 -5.52
CA GLY A 17 -3.55 -9.76 -6.12
C GLY A 17 -2.83 -10.73 -5.17
N GLU A 18 -2.72 -10.39 -3.89
CA GLU A 18 -2.06 -11.20 -2.86
C GLU A 18 -2.85 -11.16 -1.53
N ILE A 19 -2.48 -12.02 -0.57
CA ILE A 19 -3.08 -12.03 0.77
C ILE A 19 -2.14 -11.34 1.76
N GLY A 20 -2.69 -10.35 2.50
CA GLY A 20 -1.94 -9.56 3.47
C GLY A 20 -1.22 -8.38 2.83
N LYS A 21 -0.31 -7.74 3.57
CA LYS A 21 0.41 -6.52 3.10
C LYS A 21 -0.52 -5.38 2.64
N ASN A 22 -1.76 -5.33 3.13
CA ASN A 22 -2.75 -4.34 2.71
C ASN A 22 -2.26 -2.93 3.01
N MET A 23 -2.18 -2.09 1.96
CA MET A 23 -1.92 -0.67 2.11
C MET A 23 -2.44 0.08 0.88
N MET A 24 -3.14 1.18 1.09
CA MET A 24 -3.67 2.02 0.02
C MET A 24 -3.44 3.50 0.31
N ALA A 25 -2.91 4.22 -0.67
CA ALA A 25 -2.85 5.68 -0.63
C ALA A 25 -4.00 6.27 -1.44
N ILE A 26 -4.71 7.22 -0.83
CA ILE A 26 -5.73 8.05 -1.46
C ILE A 26 -5.17 9.47 -1.52
N ARG A 27 -4.95 9.98 -2.73
CA ARG A 27 -4.45 11.35 -2.93
C ARG A 27 -5.57 12.25 -3.43
N TYR A 28 -5.66 13.45 -2.85
CA TYR A 28 -6.51 14.54 -3.34
C TYR A 28 -5.78 15.87 -3.17
N GLY A 29 -5.58 16.59 -4.27
CA GLY A 29 -4.71 17.77 -4.31
C GLY A 29 -3.32 17.46 -3.75
N ASN A 30 -2.91 18.22 -2.74
CA ASN A 30 -1.61 18.10 -2.08
C ASN A 30 -1.66 17.23 -0.82
N SER A 31 -2.78 16.55 -0.57
CA SER A 31 -3.00 15.71 0.59
C SER A 31 -3.00 14.23 0.21
N ILE A 32 -2.43 13.40 1.09
CA ILE A 32 -2.45 11.94 0.96
C ILE A 32 -3.00 11.36 2.27
N LEU A 33 -3.98 10.47 2.15
CA LEU A 33 -4.46 9.60 3.22
C LEU A 33 -3.95 8.19 2.96
N VAL A 34 -3.24 7.62 3.93
CA VAL A 34 -2.85 6.21 3.90
C VAL A 34 -3.86 5.41 4.74
N VAL A 35 -4.35 4.33 4.17
CA VAL A 35 -5.25 3.38 4.83
C VAL A 35 -4.50 2.06 4.97
N ASP A 36 -4.53 1.53 6.19
CA ASP A 36 -3.83 0.34 6.65
C ASP A 36 -2.30 0.40 6.59
N CYS A 37 -1.69 -0.55 7.30
CA CYS A 37 -0.27 -0.83 7.31
C CYS A 37 -0.06 -2.34 7.52
N GLY A 38 -0.78 -3.14 6.73
CA GLY A 38 -0.75 -4.58 6.83
C GLY A 38 0.63 -5.15 6.54
N LEU A 39 0.91 -6.29 7.18
CA LEU A 39 2.03 -7.16 6.86
C LEU A 39 1.49 -8.49 6.33
N THR A 40 2.37 -9.36 5.85
CA THR A 40 2.02 -10.77 5.67
C THR A 40 3.10 -11.68 6.25
N PHE A 41 2.73 -12.92 6.50
CA PHE A 41 3.67 -13.92 7.00
C PHE A 41 4.62 -14.36 5.89
N PRO A 42 5.88 -14.68 6.23
CA PRO A 42 6.85 -15.22 5.29
C PRO A 42 6.39 -16.57 4.71
N GLU A 43 6.87 -16.89 3.52
CA GLU A 43 6.72 -18.23 2.94
C GLU A 43 7.64 -19.25 3.64
N ASP A 44 7.32 -20.54 3.51
CA ASP A 44 8.02 -21.62 4.23
C ASP A 44 9.53 -21.70 3.92
N ASP A 45 9.96 -21.16 2.76
CA ASP A 45 11.35 -21.13 2.32
C ASP A 45 12.12 -19.87 2.79
N MET A 46 11.42 -18.88 3.35
CA MET A 46 12.01 -17.63 3.85
C MET A 46 12.54 -17.80 5.28
N LEU A 47 13.60 -18.62 5.43
CA LEU A 47 14.18 -18.93 6.73
C LEU A 47 14.74 -17.70 7.44
N GLY A 48 14.31 -17.50 8.70
CA GLY A 48 14.78 -16.41 9.56
C GLY A 48 14.09 -15.06 9.33
N VAL A 49 13.08 -15.01 8.45
CA VAL A 49 12.20 -13.84 8.28
C VAL A 49 11.03 -13.95 9.25
N ASP A 50 10.68 -12.85 9.93
CA ASP A 50 9.54 -12.81 10.87
C ASP A 50 8.27 -12.22 10.25
N ALA A 51 8.40 -11.30 9.29
CA ALA A 51 7.28 -10.67 8.59
C ALA A 51 7.74 -10.07 7.24
N VAL A 52 6.80 -9.94 6.30
CA VAL A 52 6.99 -9.26 5.01
C VAL A 52 6.11 -8.02 4.94
N ILE A 53 6.70 -6.89 4.53
CA ILE A 53 6.03 -5.59 4.39
C ILE A 53 6.01 -5.13 2.92
N PRO A 54 5.10 -4.22 2.53
CA PRO A 54 5.14 -3.58 1.21
C PRO A 54 6.47 -2.83 0.95
N ASP A 55 6.90 -2.78 -0.30
CA ASP A 55 8.01 -1.94 -0.77
C ASP A 55 7.46 -0.56 -1.15
N TYR A 56 7.95 0.52 -0.52
CA TYR A 56 7.33 1.86 -0.53
C TYR A 56 7.78 2.75 -1.70
#